data_AF-A0A926BY06-F1
#
_entry.id   AF-A0A926BY06-F1
#
_cell.length_a   1.000
_cell.length_b   1.000
_cell.length_c   1.000
_cell.angle_alpha   90.00
_cell.angle_beta   90.00
_cell.angle_gamma   90.00
#
_symmetry.space_group_name_H-M   'P 1'
#
loop_
_entity.id
_entity.type
_entity.pdbx_description
1 polymer ?
#
loop_
_entity_poly.entity_id
_entity_poly.type
_entity_poly.pdbx_seq_one_letter_code
_entity_poly.pdbx_strand_id
1 'polypeptide(L)'
;MNDELNRPEWPHRVYYRWVFLPVLAFVLSLGAGWGMILVFPILLTVAHYLTLRQCAAVVRPGLWFITLPLTLFVWLHFLPLLLRTSAKPNGILYVVVVYYGSQLLSAWLIPLMTENRPFSMAFSSNPAGIALAFRWILATTVAAGSWTLLYYLSTALINSSLSSERLAVREIWQMLTYLIISLIANAISGVALKGSEQAW
;
A
#
# COMPACT_ATOMS: atom_id res chain seq x y z
N MET A 1 -22.39 6.60 33.42
CA MET A 1 -22.89 6.09 32.12
C MET A 1 -22.49 7.02 30.96
N ASN A 2 -21.31 7.66 31.02
CA ASN A 2 -20.82 8.60 29.99
C ASN A 2 -19.39 8.30 29.50
N ASP A 3 -18.74 7.22 29.97
CA ASP A 3 -17.35 6.91 29.62
C ASP A 3 -17.19 6.11 28.31
N GLU A 4 -18.29 5.67 27.68
CA GLU A 4 -18.23 4.99 26.38
C GLU A 4 -18.25 5.95 25.18
N LEU A 5 -18.67 7.21 25.36
CA LEU A 5 -18.78 8.19 24.27
C LEU A 5 -17.45 8.85 23.87
N ASN A 6 -16.38 8.59 24.61
CA ASN A 6 -15.04 9.14 24.36
C ASN A 6 -14.02 8.07 23.96
N ARG A 7 -14.45 6.85 23.59
CA ARG A 7 -13.50 5.89 23.04
C ARG A 7 -12.96 6.42 21.72
N PRO A 8 -11.63 6.57 21.58
CA PRO A 8 -11.05 7.11 20.37
C PRO A 8 -11.47 6.27 19.15
N GLU A 9 -12.23 6.85 18.21
CA GLU A 9 -12.58 6.28 16.87
C GLU A 9 -11.36 6.03 15.95
N TRP A 10 -10.16 6.20 16.49
CA TRP A 10 -8.88 6.21 15.79
C TRP A 10 -8.50 4.88 15.10
N PRO A 11 -8.75 3.68 15.67
CA PRO A 11 -8.26 2.42 15.08
C PRO A 11 -8.95 2.09 13.76
N HIS A 12 -10.17 2.58 13.60
CA HIS A 12 -10.95 2.41 12.40
C HIS A 12 -10.39 3.28 11.26
N ARG A 13 -9.91 4.49 11.56
CA ARG A 13 -9.48 5.46 10.54
C ARG A 13 -8.18 5.04 9.86
N VAL A 14 -7.18 4.56 10.60
CA VAL A 14 -5.92 4.05 10.02
C VAL A 14 -6.20 2.82 9.16
N TYR A 15 -7.02 1.89 9.66
CA TYR A 15 -7.43 0.70 8.93
C TYR A 15 -8.11 1.06 7.60
N TYR A 16 -9.16 1.88 7.62
CA TYR A 16 -9.89 2.23 6.40
C TYR A 16 -9.01 2.98 5.40
N ARG A 17 -8.12 3.85 5.87
CA ARG A 17 -7.17 4.55 4.98
C ARG A 17 -6.18 3.59 4.33
N TRP A 18 -5.65 2.64 5.08
CA TRP A 18 -4.78 1.58 4.55
C TRP A 18 -5.48 0.72 3.50
N VAL A 19 -6.76 0.38 3.73
CA VAL A 19 -7.55 -0.42 2.78
C VAL A 19 -7.85 0.36 1.50
N PHE A 20 -8.43 1.55 1.64
CA PHE A 20 -9.07 2.23 0.52
C PHE A 20 -8.18 3.23 -0.20
N LEU A 21 -7.29 3.96 0.48
CA LEU A 21 -6.54 5.06 -0.17
C LEU A 21 -5.60 4.58 -1.29
N PRO A 22 -4.86 3.46 -1.16
CA PRO A 22 -4.03 2.97 -2.27
C PRO A 22 -4.86 2.59 -3.50
N VAL A 23 -6.03 1.99 -3.29
CA VAL A 23 -6.95 1.60 -4.36
C VAL A 23 -7.58 2.83 -5.01
N LEU A 24 -8.00 3.81 -4.19
CA LEU A 24 -8.53 5.08 -4.67
C LEU A 24 -7.48 5.87 -5.46
N ALA A 25 -6.23 5.89 -5.00
CA ALA A 25 -5.12 6.50 -5.72
C ALA A 25 -4.96 5.90 -7.12
N PHE A 26 -5.07 4.58 -7.25
CA PHE A 26 -5.04 3.91 -8.55
C PHE A 26 -6.24 4.32 -9.42
N VAL A 27 -7.47 4.19 -8.90
CA VAL A 27 -8.70 4.52 -9.65
C VAL A 27 -8.70 5.97 -10.13
N LEU A 28 -8.31 6.92 -9.26
CA LEU A 28 -8.21 8.33 -9.62
C LEU A 28 -7.11 8.58 -10.66
N SER A 29 -6.00 7.83 -10.62
CA SER A 29 -4.93 7.96 -11.61
C SER A 29 -5.33 7.52 -13.01
N LEU A 30 -6.32 6.63 -13.15
CA LEU A 30 -6.79 6.16 -14.47
C LEU A 30 -7.33 7.30 -15.32
N GLY A 31 -7.95 8.32 -14.71
CA GLY A 31 -8.45 9.50 -15.41
C GLY A 31 -7.36 10.33 -16.09
N ALA A 32 -6.08 10.14 -15.72
CA ALA A 32 -4.95 10.83 -16.32
C ALA A 32 -4.43 10.16 -17.61
N GLY A 33 -4.99 9.01 -18.02
CA GLY A 33 -4.53 8.27 -19.21
C GLY A 33 -3.04 7.94 -19.11
N TRP A 34 -2.25 8.32 -20.12
CA TRP A 34 -0.79 8.16 -20.09
C TRP A 34 -0.09 8.90 -18.93
N GLY A 35 -0.71 9.96 -18.41
CA GLY A 35 -0.23 10.66 -17.22
C GLY A 35 -0.29 9.81 -15.94
N MET A 36 -1.02 8.68 -15.95
CA MET A 36 -1.14 7.80 -14.79
C MET A 36 0.21 7.32 -14.25
N ILE A 37 1.21 7.18 -15.13
CA ILE A 37 2.56 6.74 -14.78
C ILE A 37 3.21 7.67 -13.74
N LEU A 38 2.91 8.97 -13.82
CA LEU A 38 3.40 9.98 -12.90
C LEU A 38 2.38 10.28 -11.79
N VAL A 39 1.10 10.33 -12.13
CA VAL A 39 0.03 10.70 -11.18
C VAL A 39 -0.15 9.62 -10.12
N PHE A 40 -0.11 8.34 -10.48
CA PHE A 40 -0.31 7.25 -9.54
C PHE A 40 0.72 7.23 -8.40
N PRO A 41 2.05 7.23 -8.63
CA PRO A 41 3.03 7.26 -7.55
C PRO A 41 2.86 8.47 -6.63
N ILE A 42 2.50 9.65 -7.17
CA ILE A 42 2.22 10.84 -6.36
C ILE A 42 1.01 10.61 -5.46
N LEU A 43 -0.12 10.17 -6.02
CA LEU A 43 -1.34 9.88 -5.26
C LEU A 43 -1.12 8.77 -4.22
N LEU A 44 -0.29 7.78 -4.55
CA LEU A 44 0.06 6.69 -3.66
C LEU A 44 0.94 7.17 -2.49
N THR A 45 1.92 8.04 -2.73
CA THR A 45 2.69 8.70 -1.65
C THR A 45 1.76 9.55 -0.77
N VAL A 46 0.82 10.29 -1.38
CA VAL A 46 -0.20 11.06 -0.63
C VAL A 46 -1.10 10.14 0.20
N ALA A 47 -1.52 8.99 -0.32
CA ALA A 47 -2.32 8.00 0.40
C ALA A 47 -1.61 7.54 1.68
N HIS A 48 -0.35 7.13 1.58
CA HIS A 48 0.44 6.71 2.74
C HIS A 48 0.72 7.86 3.72
N TYR A 49 0.99 9.07 3.22
CA TYR A 49 1.08 10.27 4.05
C TYR A 49 -0.20 10.51 4.86
N LEU A 50 -1.37 10.40 4.22
CA LEU A 50 -2.66 10.57 4.89
C LEU A 50 -2.92 9.46 5.91
N THR A 51 -2.48 8.23 5.65
CA THR A 51 -2.55 7.13 6.62
C THR A 51 -1.66 7.41 7.83
N LEU A 52 -0.40 7.76 7.62
CA LEU A 52 0.57 8.08 8.69
C LEU A 52 0.15 9.28 9.51
N ARG A 53 -0.47 10.30 8.90
CA ARG A 53 -0.99 11.48 9.61
C ARG A 53 -2.09 11.15 10.62
N GLN A 54 -2.75 9.99 10.52
CA GLN A 54 -3.72 9.55 11.54
C GLN A 54 -3.08 8.80 12.71
N CYS A 55 -1.83 8.34 12.58
CA CYS A 55 -1.14 7.66 13.66
C CYS A 55 -0.73 8.70 14.72
N ALA A 56 -1.23 8.57 15.95
CA ALA A 56 -0.92 9.49 17.04
C ALA A 56 0.59 9.61 17.32
N ALA A 57 1.33 8.52 17.10
CA ALA A 57 2.79 8.50 17.25
C ALA A 57 3.53 9.36 16.21
N VAL A 58 2.92 9.71 15.07
CA VAL A 58 3.59 10.40 13.96
C VAL A 58 3.48 11.92 14.09
N VAL A 59 4.60 12.58 14.37
CA VAL A 59 4.72 14.05 14.51
C VAL A 59 5.07 14.72 13.17
N ARG A 60 5.84 14.05 12.31
CA ARG A 60 6.35 14.62 11.04
C ARG A 60 5.98 13.76 9.83
N PRO A 61 4.69 13.61 9.51
CA PRO A 61 4.25 12.75 8.39
C PRO A 61 4.79 13.23 7.04
N GLY A 62 5.11 14.53 6.90
CA GLY A 62 5.66 15.10 5.67
C GLY A 62 7.00 14.50 5.22
N LEU A 63 7.77 13.90 6.13
CA LEU A 63 9.01 13.20 5.77
C LEU A 63 8.75 11.99 4.86
N TRP A 64 7.52 11.48 4.80
CA TRP A 64 7.15 10.41 3.88
C TRP A 64 7.34 10.81 2.41
N PHE A 65 7.27 12.08 2.06
CA PHE A 65 7.53 12.54 0.69
C PHE A 65 8.98 12.32 0.23
N ILE A 66 9.92 12.05 1.13
CA ILE A 66 11.29 11.62 0.77
C ILE A 66 11.28 10.27 0.03
N THR A 67 10.23 9.46 0.20
CA THR A 67 10.03 8.20 -0.54
C THR A 67 9.56 8.41 -1.98
N LEU A 68 9.13 9.63 -2.35
CA LEU A 68 8.55 9.91 -3.66
C LEU A 68 9.53 9.65 -4.82
N PRO A 69 10.82 10.06 -4.77
CA PRO A 69 11.77 9.73 -5.83
C PRO A 69 11.95 8.23 -6.03
N LEU A 70 12.01 7.45 -4.94
CA LEU A 70 12.08 5.99 -5.00
C LEU A 70 10.80 5.41 -5.61
N THR A 71 9.64 5.89 -5.17
CA THR A 71 8.34 5.45 -5.68
C THR A 71 8.23 5.76 -7.18
N LEU A 72 8.56 6.97 -7.60
CA LEU A 72 8.60 7.37 -9.01
C LEU A 72 9.59 6.53 -9.82
N PHE A 73 10.79 6.28 -9.31
CA PHE A 73 11.78 5.43 -9.97
C PHE A 73 11.24 4.02 -10.20
N VAL A 74 10.63 3.42 -9.18
CA VAL A 74 10.02 2.08 -9.29
C VAL A 74 8.93 2.07 -10.35
N TRP A 75 8.01 3.03 -10.33
CA TRP A 75 6.94 3.07 -11.33
C TRP A 75 7.47 3.37 -12.74
N LEU A 76 8.36 4.34 -12.92
CA LEU A 76 8.91 4.67 -14.24
C LEU A 76 9.75 3.54 -14.84
N HIS A 77 10.48 2.78 -14.01
CA HIS A 77 11.34 1.70 -14.49
C HIS A 77 10.59 0.39 -14.71
N PHE A 78 9.67 0.04 -13.81
CA PHE A 78 9.01 -1.27 -13.81
C PHE A 78 7.61 -1.27 -14.42
N LEU A 79 6.91 -0.13 -14.53
CA LEU A 79 5.61 -0.06 -15.19
C LEU A 79 5.67 -0.31 -16.72
N PRO A 80 6.69 0.18 -17.46
CA PRO A 80 6.83 -0.17 -18.87
C PRO A 80 7.03 -1.67 -19.09
N LEU A 81 7.63 -2.37 -18.12
CA LEU A 81 7.69 -3.82 -18.13
C LEU A 81 6.29 -4.41 -18.02
N LEU A 82 5.43 -3.89 -17.15
CA LEU A 82 4.01 -4.27 -17.04
C LEU A 82 3.27 -4.14 -18.38
N LEU A 83 3.45 -3.02 -19.09
CA LEU A 83 2.83 -2.75 -20.40
C LEU A 83 3.38 -3.64 -21.53
N ARG A 84 4.67 -3.99 -21.50
CA ARG A 84 5.30 -4.89 -22.48
C ARG A 84 5.09 -6.38 -22.17
N THR A 85 4.91 -6.73 -20.90
CA THR A 85 4.73 -8.11 -20.42
C THR A 85 3.27 -8.50 -20.26
N SER A 86 2.32 -7.72 -20.79
CA SER A 86 0.95 -8.19 -21.06
C SER A 86 0.92 -9.49 -21.89
N ALA A 87 2.02 -9.85 -22.54
CA ALA A 87 2.25 -11.13 -23.23
C ALA A 87 2.78 -12.27 -22.32
N LYS A 88 3.13 -12.02 -21.04
CA LYS A 88 3.67 -13.03 -20.11
C LYS A 88 2.90 -13.03 -18.77
N PRO A 89 2.45 -14.20 -18.28
CA PRO A 89 1.58 -14.32 -17.10
C PRO A 89 2.18 -13.83 -15.77
N ASN A 90 3.47 -13.51 -15.70
CA ASN A 90 4.16 -13.13 -14.47
C ASN A 90 4.57 -11.65 -14.39
N GLY A 91 4.24 -10.83 -15.41
CA GLY A 91 4.65 -9.42 -15.47
C GLY A 91 4.13 -8.56 -14.32
N ILE A 92 2.83 -8.69 -14.02
CA ILE A 92 2.16 -7.97 -12.94
C ILE A 92 2.73 -8.35 -11.56
N LEU A 93 3.04 -9.63 -11.33
CA LEU A 93 3.62 -10.10 -10.07
C LEU A 93 4.96 -9.43 -9.79
N TYR A 94 5.81 -9.30 -10.81
CA TYR A 94 7.11 -8.66 -10.64
C TYR A 94 6.97 -7.20 -10.19
N VAL A 95 6.06 -6.43 -10.82
CA VAL A 95 5.83 -5.04 -10.43
C VAL A 95 5.27 -4.94 -9.01
N VAL A 96 4.33 -5.81 -8.64
CA VAL A 96 3.76 -5.84 -7.30
C VAL A 96 4.82 -6.17 -6.25
N VAL A 97 5.69 -7.15 -6.50
CA VAL A 97 6.79 -7.52 -5.59
C VAL A 97 7.79 -6.36 -5.43
N VAL A 98 8.20 -5.72 -6.54
CA VAL A 98 9.12 -4.57 -6.48
C VAL A 98 8.47 -3.40 -5.73
N TYR A 99 7.19 -3.13 -5.98
CA TYR A 99 6.43 -2.12 -5.25
C TYR A 99 6.44 -2.40 -3.74
N TYR A 100 6.02 -3.58 -3.30
CA TYR A 100 6.02 -3.92 -1.87
C TYR A 100 7.43 -3.92 -1.27
N GLY A 101 8.45 -4.37 -2.02
CA GLY A 101 9.86 -4.27 -1.61
C GLY A 101 10.29 -2.82 -1.35
N SER A 102 9.89 -1.89 -2.23
CA SER A 102 10.17 -0.46 -2.04
C SER A 102 9.42 0.14 -0.85
N GLN A 103 8.22 -0.35 -0.54
CA GLN A 103 7.45 0.05 0.65
C GLN A 103 8.11 -0.45 1.94
N LEU A 104 8.67 -1.66 1.93
CA LEU A 104 9.45 -2.19 3.06
C LEU A 104 10.70 -1.34 3.34
N LEU A 105 11.39 -0.91 2.28
CA LEU A 105 12.51 0.03 2.41
C LEU A 105 12.05 1.39 2.96
N SER A 106 10.92 1.89 2.47
CA SER A 106 10.34 3.17 2.90
C SER A 106 9.88 3.17 4.36
N ALA A 107 9.45 2.01 4.88
CA ALA A 107 9.01 1.86 6.26
C ALA A 107 10.11 2.20 7.30
N TRP A 108 11.38 2.09 6.92
CA TRP A 108 12.50 2.46 7.78
C TRP A 108 12.62 3.97 8.04
N LEU A 109 11.87 4.80 7.32
CA LEU A 109 11.76 6.23 7.62
C LEU A 109 10.79 6.53 8.76
N ILE A 110 9.89 5.60 9.12
CA ILE A 110 8.86 5.81 10.15
C ILE A 110 9.42 6.21 11.53
N PRO A 111 10.53 5.62 12.02
CA PRO A 111 11.13 6.05 13.29
C PRO A 111 11.56 7.53 13.31
N LEU A 112 11.89 8.10 12.15
CA LEU A 112 12.25 9.52 12.02
C LEU A 112 11.02 10.45 12.07
N MET A 113 9.81 9.89 11.89
CA MET A 113 8.56 10.66 11.86
C MET A 113 7.88 10.73 13.21
N THR A 114 8.31 9.95 14.20
CA THR A 114 7.52 9.65 15.41
C THR A 114 7.99 10.34 16.70
N GLU A 115 9.13 11.04 16.70
CA GLU A 115 9.53 11.86 17.85
C GLU A 115 10.40 13.05 17.42
N ASN A 116 10.38 14.14 18.18
CA ASN A 116 11.20 15.33 17.97
C ASN A 116 12.65 15.13 18.48
N ARG A 117 13.31 14.03 18.08
CA ARG A 117 14.71 13.79 18.45
C ARG A 117 15.65 14.01 17.26
N PRO A 118 16.88 14.49 17.51
CA PRO A 118 17.89 14.63 16.45
C PRO A 118 18.16 13.28 15.79
N PHE A 119 18.42 13.31 14.48
CA PHE A 119 18.56 12.13 13.60
C PHE A 119 19.52 11.06 14.14
N SER A 120 20.55 11.46 14.90
CA SER A 120 21.57 10.54 15.45
C SER A 120 21.08 9.63 16.59
N MET A 121 19.93 9.92 17.24
CA MET A 121 19.44 9.13 18.39
C MET A 121 18.14 8.34 18.10
N ALA A 122 17.58 8.44 16.89
CA ALA A 122 16.23 7.97 16.59
C ALA A 122 16.07 6.43 16.63
N PHE A 123 17.13 5.66 16.43
CA PHE A 123 17.01 4.20 16.25
C PHE A 123 17.09 3.37 17.53
N SER A 124 17.70 3.91 18.60
CA SER A 124 17.82 3.19 19.88
C SER A 124 16.88 3.70 20.97
N SER A 125 16.32 4.91 20.81
CA SER A 125 15.59 5.59 21.89
C SER A 125 14.10 5.87 21.61
N ASN A 126 13.58 5.47 20.44
CA ASN A 126 12.19 5.72 20.04
C ASN A 126 11.39 4.40 19.88
N PRO A 127 10.90 3.80 20.97
CA PRO A 127 10.19 2.52 20.92
C PRO A 127 8.86 2.63 20.14
N ALA A 128 8.23 3.81 20.13
CA ALA A 128 6.98 4.05 19.39
C ALA A 128 7.17 4.01 17.89
N GLY A 129 8.20 4.71 17.41
CA GLY A 129 8.59 4.69 16.01
C GLY A 129 8.97 3.31 15.51
N ILE A 130 9.75 2.59 16.31
CA ILE A 130 10.21 1.24 15.97
C ILE A 130 9.02 0.26 15.92
N ALA A 131 8.14 0.28 16.93
CA ALA A 131 6.96 -0.57 16.94
C ALA A 131 6.01 -0.27 15.75
N LEU A 132 5.80 1.01 15.42
CA LEU A 132 5.00 1.39 14.26
C LEU A 132 5.66 0.94 12.96
N ALA A 133 6.98 1.09 12.81
CA ALA A 133 7.73 0.63 11.65
C ALA A 133 7.61 -0.88 11.46
N PHE A 134 7.76 -1.68 12.52
CA PHE A 134 7.59 -3.14 12.44
C PHE A 134 6.18 -3.55 12.06
N ARG A 135 5.15 -2.86 12.56
CA ARG A 135 3.76 -3.13 12.17
C ARG A 135 3.50 -2.75 10.72
N TRP A 136 4.11 -1.67 10.25
CA TRP A 136 4.04 -1.27 8.85
C TRP A 136 4.72 -2.30 7.93
N ILE A 137 5.91 -2.78 8.33
CA ILE A 137 6.63 -3.86 7.66
C ILE A 137 5.79 -5.14 7.63
N LEU A 138 5.19 -5.53 8.76
CA LEU A 138 4.32 -6.69 8.86
C LEU A 138 3.09 -6.54 7.96
N ALA A 139 2.40 -5.40 8.01
CA ALA A 139 1.25 -5.12 7.15
C ALA A 139 1.64 -5.18 5.66
N THR A 140 2.74 -4.54 5.29
CA THR A 140 3.25 -4.55 3.90
C THR A 140 3.60 -5.97 3.44
N THR A 141 4.22 -6.78 4.30
CA THR A 141 4.58 -8.17 4.00
C THR A 141 3.34 -9.04 3.83
N VAL A 142 2.37 -8.90 4.74
CA VAL A 142 1.08 -9.62 4.67
C VAL A 142 0.29 -9.20 3.43
N ALA A 143 0.31 -7.92 3.07
CA ALA A 143 -0.32 -7.41 1.85
C ALA A 143 0.31 -8.04 0.60
N ALA A 144 1.65 -8.06 0.53
CA ALA A 144 2.38 -8.67 -0.58
C ALA A 144 2.07 -10.17 -0.74
N GLY A 145 2.11 -10.92 0.37
CA GLY A 145 1.80 -12.35 0.38
C GLY A 145 0.34 -12.64 0.00
N SER A 146 -0.60 -11.89 0.58
CA SER A 146 -2.03 -12.04 0.30
C SER A 146 -2.35 -11.70 -1.16
N TRP A 147 -1.79 -10.60 -1.68
CA TRP A 147 -1.98 -10.19 -3.07
C TRP A 147 -1.46 -11.27 -4.03
N THR A 148 -0.25 -11.77 -3.78
CA THR A 148 0.37 -12.83 -4.59
C THR A 148 -0.45 -14.12 -4.58
N LEU A 149 -0.90 -14.57 -3.41
CA LEU A 149 -1.74 -15.77 -3.28
C LEU A 149 -3.06 -15.61 -4.03
N LEU A 150 -3.76 -14.50 -3.81
CA LEU A 150 -5.04 -14.20 -4.46
C LEU A 150 -4.88 -14.05 -5.99
N TYR A 151 -3.76 -13.50 -6.46
CA TYR A 151 -3.43 -13.45 -7.88
C TYR A 151 -3.33 -14.86 -8.49
N TYR A 152 -2.59 -15.76 -7.87
CA TYR A 152 -2.49 -17.14 -8.37
C TYR A 152 -3.83 -17.87 -8.35
N LEU A 153 -4.64 -17.70 -7.29
CA LEU A 153 -5.98 -18.29 -7.22
C LEU A 153 -6.91 -17.74 -8.30
N SER A 154 -6.93 -16.41 -8.47
CA SER A 154 -7.80 -15.76 -9.46
C SER A 154 -7.42 -16.10 -10.91
N THR A 155 -6.13 -16.15 -11.22
CA THR A 155 -5.67 -16.49 -12.57
C THR A 155 -5.96 -17.96 -12.93
N ALA A 156 -5.86 -18.87 -11.96
CA ALA A 156 -6.27 -20.26 -12.16
C ALA A 156 -7.78 -20.38 -12.49
N LEU A 157 -8.62 -19.58 -11.82
CA LEU A 157 -10.08 -19.55 -12.04
C LEU A 157 -10.50 -18.85 -13.35
N ILE A 158 -9.81 -17.77 -13.73
CA ILE A 158 -10.11 -17.02 -14.95
C ILE A 158 -9.70 -17.81 -16.20
N ASN A 159 -8.55 -18.49 -16.14
CA ASN A 159 -8.06 -19.28 -17.28
C ASN A 159 -8.91 -20.55 -17.52
N SER A 160 -9.68 -21.02 -16.54
CA SER A 160 -10.58 -22.17 -16.71
C SER A 160 -11.98 -21.79 -17.24
N SER A 161 -12.35 -20.51 -17.21
CA SER A 161 -13.75 -20.07 -17.42
C SER A 161 -14.00 -19.21 -18.66
N LEU A 162 -12.99 -18.58 -19.26
CA LEU A 162 -13.16 -17.68 -20.41
C LEU A 162 -12.66 -18.31 -21.72
N SER A 163 -13.59 -18.63 -22.62
CA SER A 163 -13.29 -18.87 -24.03
C SER A 163 -12.78 -17.58 -24.70
N SER A 164 -11.91 -17.74 -25.69
CA SER A 164 -11.01 -16.73 -26.26
C SER A 164 -11.63 -15.55 -27.02
N GLU A 165 -12.93 -15.28 -26.94
CA GLU A 165 -13.60 -14.45 -27.96
C GLU A 165 -13.73 -12.95 -27.66
N ARG A 166 -13.36 -12.43 -26.47
CA ARG A 166 -13.45 -10.97 -26.22
C ARG A 166 -12.29 -10.42 -25.39
N LEU A 167 -11.22 -10.04 -26.08
CA LEU A 167 -10.00 -9.47 -25.48
C LEU A 167 -10.29 -8.28 -24.55
N ALA A 168 -11.10 -7.31 -25.01
CA ALA A 168 -11.46 -6.12 -24.22
C ALA A 168 -12.25 -6.46 -22.94
N VAL A 169 -13.14 -7.45 -23.01
CA VAL A 169 -13.92 -7.89 -21.83
C VAL A 169 -12.98 -8.56 -20.82
N ARG A 170 -12.04 -9.37 -21.28
CA ARG A 170 -11.02 -10.01 -20.44
C ARG A 170 -10.15 -8.97 -19.71
N GLU A 171 -9.70 -7.93 -20.40
CA GLU A 171 -8.88 -6.86 -19.81
C GLU A 171 -9.62 -6.09 -18.71
N ILE A 172 -10.89 -5.74 -18.94
CA ILE A 172 -11.74 -5.08 -17.93
C ILE A 172 -11.92 -5.99 -16.71
N TRP A 173 -12.23 -7.27 -16.92
CA TRP A 173 -12.39 -8.24 -15.82
C TRP A 173 -11.10 -8.44 -15.03
N GLN A 174 -9.94 -8.46 -15.70
CA GLN A 174 -8.64 -8.54 -15.03
C GLN A 174 -8.37 -7.29 -14.19
N MET A 175 -8.65 -6.10 -14.71
CA MET A 175 -8.49 -4.85 -13.95
C MET A 175 -9.37 -4.84 -12.69
N LEU A 176 -10.66 -5.21 -12.82
CA LEU A 176 -11.57 -5.32 -11.68
C LEU A 176 -11.09 -6.36 -10.67
N THR A 177 -10.60 -7.50 -11.14
CA THR A 177 -10.01 -8.55 -10.29
C THR A 177 -8.83 -8.00 -9.50
N TYR A 178 -7.92 -7.24 -10.11
CA TYR A 178 -6.78 -6.65 -9.40
C TYR A 178 -7.20 -5.63 -8.33
N LEU A 179 -8.26 -4.85 -8.57
CA LEU A 179 -8.83 -3.94 -7.57
C LEU A 179 -9.39 -4.71 -6.38
N ILE A 180 -10.16 -5.78 -6.63
CA ILE A 180 -10.74 -6.64 -5.59
C ILE A 180 -9.63 -7.31 -4.77
N ILE A 181 -8.62 -7.88 -5.45
CA ILE A 181 -7.47 -8.49 -4.78
C ILE A 181 -6.75 -7.47 -3.89
N SER A 182 -6.54 -6.25 -4.40
CA SER A 182 -5.86 -5.19 -3.63
C SER A 182 -6.67 -4.78 -2.40
N LEU A 183 -7.99 -4.66 -2.51
CA LEU A 183 -8.86 -4.37 -1.37
C LEU A 183 -8.79 -5.48 -0.32
N ILE A 184 -8.87 -6.75 -0.73
CA ILE A 184 -8.81 -7.89 0.20
C ILE A 184 -7.42 -7.97 0.86
N ALA A 185 -6.34 -7.86 0.09
CA ALA A 185 -4.98 -7.91 0.61
C ALA A 185 -4.70 -6.77 1.60
N ASN A 186 -5.18 -5.56 1.31
CA ASN A 186 -5.07 -4.44 2.23
C ASN A 186 -5.98 -4.61 3.46
N ALA A 187 -7.17 -5.22 3.31
CA ALA A 187 -8.07 -5.50 4.44
C ALA A 187 -7.48 -6.53 5.41
N ILE A 188 -6.84 -7.58 4.89
CA ILE A 188 -6.15 -8.59 5.71
C ILE A 188 -4.96 -7.96 6.43
N SER A 189 -4.08 -7.27 5.69
CA SER A 189 -2.90 -6.63 6.27
C SER A 189 -3.20 -5.47 7.21
N GLY A 190 -4.29 -4.74 6.99
CA GLY A 190 -4.71 -3.62 7.84
C GLY A 190 -4.99 -4.03 9.28
N VAL A 191 -5.27 -5.31 9.54
CA VAL A 191 -5.42 -5.85 10.91
C VAL A 191 -4.12 -5.70 11.72
N ALA A 192 -2.94 -5.84 11.09
CA ALA A 192 -1.66 -5.65 11.75
C ALA A 192 -1.44 -4.21 12.23
N LEU A 193 -2.08 -3.24 11.56
CA LEU A 193 -2.02 -1.82 11.92
C LEU A 193 -3.00 -1.46 13.05
N LYS A 194 -4.11 -2.18 13.20
CA LYS A 194 -5.09 -1.95 14.28
C LYS A 194 -4.51 -2.16 15.68
N GLY A 195 -3.61 -3.14 15.84
CA GLY A 195 -3.04 -3.42 17.16
C GLY A 195 -2.09 -2.33 17.68
N SER A 196 -1.76 -1.31 16.88
CA SER A 196 -0.74 -0.29 17.20
C SER A 196 -1.13 0.64 18.33
N GLU A 197 -2.38 0.60 18.76
CA GLU A 197 -2.98 1.60 19.65
C GLU A 197 -3.19 1.09 21.08
N GLN A 198 -3.05 -0.22 21.37
CA GLN A 198 -3.19 -0.76 22.73
C GLN A 198 -1.89 -0.76 23.55
N ALA A 199 -0.76 -0.32 22.95
CA ALA A 199 0.56 -0.39 23.56
C ALA A 199 1.13 0.99 23.96
N TRP A 200 0.32 2.06 23.91
CA TRP A 200 0.72 3.45 24.20
C TRP A 200 -0.27 4.12 25.14
#